data_AF-A0A5C8BNX5-F1
#
_entry.id   AF-A0A5C8BNX5-F1
#
_cell.length_a   1.000
_cell.length_b   1.000
_cell.length_c   1.000
_cell.angle_alpha   90.00
_cell.angle_beta   90.00
_cell.angle_gamma   90.00
#
_symmetry.space_group_name_H-M   'P 1'
#
loop_
_entity.id
_entity.type
_entity.pdbx_description
1 polymer ?
#
loop_
_entity_poly.entity_id
_entity_poly.type
_entity_poly.pdbx_seq_one_letter_code
_entity_poly.pdbx_strand_id
1 'polypeptide(L)'
;MSESNKKKSKYIAMPDTLVILFGVVFLVYILSFFVPAGKFDTQKVSYSADGVTKTRSVLVASSYQIQTDVNGKVVHNPPAIFASDGKPGFLNFVYDGITSGDRNGGAVGVMAFILIIGGAFGIIMRSGVIEAGMMKLIAKMSTRKILILPVMALIFSIGGAVFGMGEEAIAFALILAPMMVAMGYDALTGVLVTYLATQVGFATSWMNPFSVAIAQGIANVPVLSGSLFRIAMWAFFTASIMIYSVVYAKSIQNNPRKSLSHESDNYFREQLAEINIKQHFGFASWLIIAVLALGIAWVVYGVIAKAYYIPEIATQFFAMGLIIGIISTLAKINGMNLNIMAKSFKSGAADLLPAALIVGMAHGIILMMGGADATQFTMLNTVLHSSANLLSGLNEYASAIAMFLFQSIFNIFVTSGSGQAALTMPLMAPLS
;
A
#
# COMPACT_ATOMS: atom_id res chain seq x y z
N MET A 1 36.54 22.97 -23.50
CA MET A 1 35.44 23.80 -24.05
C MET A 1 34.18 22.96 -24.03
N SER A 2 33.11 23.22 -23.30
CA SER A 2 32.75 24.24 -22.30
C SER A 2 31.82 23.52 -21.32
N GLU A 3 32.04 23.65 -20.02
CA GLU A 3 31.05 23.32 -19.00
C GLU A 3 29.78 24.11 -19.29
N SER A 4 28.80 23.47 -19.96
CA SER A 4 27.50 24.10 -20.13
C SER A 4 26.78 24.04 -18.78
N ASN A 5 26.73 25.20 -18.13
CA ASN A 5 25.81 25.59 -17.06
C ASN A 5 24.51 24.74 -17.05
N LYS A 6 24.51 23.63 -16.32
CA LYS A 6 23.28 22.96 -15.89
C LYS A 6 22.64 23.89 -14.86
N LYS A 7 21.70 24.73 -15.30
CA LYS A 7 20.73 25.37 -14.38
C LYS A 7 20.04 24.23 -13.62
N LYS A 8 20.53 23.93 -12.41
CA LYS A 8 19.84 23.05 -11.46
C LYS A 8 18.48 23.67 -11.24
N SER A 9 17.44 23.03 -11.78
CA SER A 9 16.08 23.43 -11.47
C SER A 9 15.92 23.41 -9.96
N LYS A 10 15.36 24.48 -9.41
CA LYS A 10 15.14 24.71 -7.98
C LYS A 10 13.97 23.84 -7.46
N TYR A 11 13.90 22.58 -7.89
CA TYR A 11 12.98 21.63 -7.30
C TYR A 11 13.55 21.25 -5.94
N ILE A 12 12.76 21.48 -4.88
CA ILE A 12 13.05 20.95 -3.55
C ILE A 12 13.22 19.44 -3.75
N ALA A 13 14.44 18.93 -3.59
CA ALA A 13 14.66 17.50 -3.57
C ALA A 13 13.84 16.96 -2.40
N MET A 14 12.84 16.13 -2.69
CA MET A 14 12.06 15.50 -1.64
C MET A 14 13.03 14.68 -0.77
N PRO A 15 12.98 14.82 0.56
CA PRO A 15 13.83 14.03 1.43
C PRO A 15 13.58 12.55 1.23
N ASP A 16 14.61 11.74 1.49
CA ASP A 16 14.47 10.29 1.53
C ASP A 16 13.37 9.86 2.52
N THR A 17 12.66 8.78 2.21
CA THR A 17 11.55 8.28 3.04
C THR A 17 11.99 7.96 4.47
N LEU A 18 13.22 7.50 4.67
CA LEU A 18 13.78 7.27 6.01
C LEU A 18 14.01 8.59 6.75
N VAL A 19 14.46 9.64 6.06
CA VAL A 19 14.63 10.98 6.67
C VAL A 19 13.29 11.51 7.16
N ILE A 20 12.23 11.33 6.35
CA ILE A 20 10.86 11.70 6.75
C ILE A 20 10.44 10.90 7.99
N LEU A 21 10.62 9.58 7.98
CA LEU A 21 10.28 8.72 9.11
C LEU A 21 11.01 9.12 10.39
N PHE A 22 12.33 9.37 10.33
CA PHE A 22 13.09 9.83 11.51
C PHE A 22 12.58 11.17 12.04
N GLY A 23 12.19 12.10 11.14
CA GLY A 23 11.54 13.34 11.53
C GLY A 23 10.21 13.12 12.26
N VAL A 24 9.39 12.18 11.79
CA VAL A 24 8.11 11.82 12.44
C VAL A 24 8.36 11.17 13.80
N VAL A 25 9.29 10.23 13.91
CA VAL A 25 9.63 9.56 15.18
C VAL A 25 10.07 10.62 16.20
N PHE A 26 10.94 11.55 15.80
CA PHE A 26 11.40 12.63 16.67
C PHE A 26 10.25 13.54 17.13
N LEU A 27 9.33 13.89 16.23
CA LEU A 27 8.15 14.67 16.58
C LEU A 27 7.24 13.93 17.57
N VAL A 28 6.94 12.66 17.32
CA VAL A 28 6.11 11.83 18.21
C VAL A 28 6.77 11.70 19.59
N TYR A 29 8.09 11.56 19.63
CA TYR A 29 8.84 11.54 20.87
C TYR A 29 8.65 12.83 21.69
N ILE A 30 8.80 14.00 21.07
CA ILE A 30 8.56 15.28 21.75
C ILE A 30 7.11 15.38 22.22
N LEU A 31 6.15 15.02 21.38
CA LEU A 31 4.73 15.08 21.72
C LEU A 31 4.37 14.17 22.90
N SER A 32 5.09 13.05 23.09
CA SER A 32 4.83 12.10 24.20
C SER A 32 5.01 12.70 25.59
N PHE A 33 5.75 13.81 25.71
CA PHE A 33 5.89 14.56 26.97
C PHE A 33 4.68 15.44 27.29
N PHE A 34 3.88 15.78 26.27
CA PHE A 34 2.76 16.73 26.41
C PHE A 34 1.40 16.06 26.29
N VAL A 35 1.30 14.97 25.53
CA VAL A 35 0.04 14.27 25.30
C VAL A 35 -0.05 13.08 26.27
N PRO A 36 -1.07 13.04 27.14
CA PRO A 36 -1.21 11.95 28.10
C PRO A 36 -1.71 10.67 27.43
N ALA A 37 -1.49 9.53 28.08
CA ALA A 37 -1.99 8.26 27.59
C ALA A 37 -3.47 8.09 27.97
N GLY A 38 -4.31 7.76 26.99
CA GLY A 38 -5.75 7.58 27.15
C GLY A 38 -6.20 6.18 26.73
N LYS A 39 -7.33 5.73 27.26
CA LYS A 39 -7.96 4.45 26.86
C LYS A 39 -9.46 4.62 26.67
N PHE A 40 -10.05 3.67 25.97
CA PHE A 40 -11.48 3.48 25.83
C PHE A 40 -11.85 2.05 26.23
N ASP A 41 -13.07 1.88 26.74
CA ASP A 41 -13.72 0.58 26.75
C ASP A 41 -14.22 0.24 25.33
N THR A 42 -14.34 -1.05 25.04
CA THR A 42 -14.86 -1.54 23.76
C THR A 42 -16.11 -2.38 23.95
N GLN A 43 -17.02 -2.31 22.99
CA GLN A 43 -18.20 -3.16 22.93
C GLN A 43 -18.26 -3.92 21.60
N LYS A 44 -18.91 -5.08 21.61
CA LYS A 44 -19.15 -5.85 20.39
C LYS A 44 -20.41 -5.32 19.70
N VAL A 45 -20.24 -4.80 18.49
CA VAL A 45 -21.36 -4.43 17.61
C VAL A 45 -21.53 -5.50 16.54
N SER A 46 -22.76 -5.97 16.39
CA SER A 46 -23.15 -6.88 15.33
C SER A 46 -23.73 -6.08 14.18
N TYR A 47 -23.22 -6.31 12.96
CA TYR A 47 -23.77 -5.75 11.73
C TYR A 47 -24.05 -6.87 10.74
N SER A 48 -25.10 -6.70 9.94
CA SER A 48 -25.46 -7.63 8.87
C SER A 48 -24.76 -7.22 7.59
N ALA A 49 -23.91 -8.10 7.06
CA ALA A 49 -23.30 -7.94 5.74
C ALA A 49 -23.56 -9.23 4.95
N ASP A 50 -24.18 -9.11 3.77
CA ASP A 50 -24.54 -10.22 2.89
C ASP A 50 -25.39 -11.33 3.55
N GLY A 51 -26.31 -10.95 4.45
CA GLY A 51 -27.19 -11.90 5.16
C GLY A 51 -26.50 -12.70 6.26
N VAL A 52 -25.22 -12.41 6.56
CA VAL A 52 -24.45 -13.03 7.64
C VAL A 52 -24.21 -12.00 8.74
N THR A 53 -24.58 -12.35 9.98
CA THR A 53 -24.28 -11.51 11.15
C THR A 53 -22.78 -11.58 11.46
N LYS A 54 -22.08 -10.47 11.24
CA LYS A 54 -20.67 -10.31 11.64
C LYS A 54 -20.60 -9.47 12.91
N THR A 55 -19.66 -9.80 13.78
CA THR A 55 -19.42 -9.06 15.03
C THR A 55 -18.06 -8.39 14.98
N ARG A 56 -17.97 -7.15 15.44
CA ARG A 56 -16.70 -6.42 15.55
C ARG A 56 -16.62 -5.68 16.88
N SER A 57 -15.43 -5.66 17.46
CA SER A 57 -15.15 -4.82 18.62
C SER A 57 -14.98 -3.38 18.16
N VAL A 58 -15.77 -2.48 18.74
CA VAL A 58 -15.73 -1.04 18.47
C VAL A 58 -15.58 -0.29 19.78
N LEU A 59 -14.98 0.89 19.76
CA LEU A 59 -14.83 1.70 20.97
C LEU A 59 -16.19 2.25 21.46
N VAL A 60 -16.28 2.51 22.77
CA VAL A 60 -17.39 3.24 23.39
C VAL A 60 -16.94 4.69 23.61
N ALA A 61 -17.46 5.62 22.80
CA ALA A 61 -17.01 7.02 22.76
C ALA A 61 -16.97 7.71 24.13
N SER A 62 -17.97 7.45 24.97
CA SER A 62 -18.14 8.06 26.30
C SER A 62 -17.24 7.47 27.41
N SER A 63 -16.53 6.37 27.13
CA SER A 63 -15.72 5.66 28.13
C SER A 63 -14.29 6.17 28.26
N TYR A 64 -13.94 7.26 27.56
CA TYR A 64 -12.58 7.79 27.52
C TYR A 64 -12.04 8.09 28.92
N GLN A 65 -10.87 7.55 29.23
CA GLN A 65 -10.18 7.73 30.51
C GLN A 65 -8.71 8.06 30.27
N ILE A 66 -8.19 9.02 31.03
CA ILE A 66 -6.77 9.39 31.04
C ILE A 66 -6.06 8.60 32.14
N GLN A 67 -4.83 8.19 31.89
CA GLN A 67 -4.01 7.55 32.90
C GLN A 67 -3.64 8.56 34.00
N THR A 68 -3.96 8.23 35.25
CA THR A 68 -3.56 9.01 36.43
C THR A 68 -2.72 8.18 37.38
N ASP A 69 -1.83 8.82 38.13
CA ASP A 69 -1.08 8.19 39.21
C ASP A 69 -1.93 7.98 40.47
N VAL A 70 -1.33 7.42 41.52
CA VAL A 70 -1.98 7.18 42.82
C VAL A 70 -2.49 8.45 43.51
N ASN A 71 -2.00 9.62 43.09
CA ASN A 71 -2.39 10.93 43.61
C ASN A 71 -3.39 11.66 42.69
N GLY A 72 -3.86 11.00 41.62
CA GLY A 72 -4.78 11.59 40.65
C GLY A 72 -4.12 12.55 39.64
N LYS A 73 -2.78 12.60 39.57
CA LYS A 73 -2.07 13.45 38.60
C LYS A 73 -1.99 12.74 37.24
N VAL A 74 -2.20 13.49 36.18
CA VAL A 74 -2.10 12.99 34.80
C VAL A 74 -0.71 12.45 34.51
N VAL A 75 -0.67 11.24 33.95
CA VAL A 75 0.56 10.57 33.55
C VAL A 75 0.77 10.70 32.05
N HIS A 76 1.89 11.31 31.71
CA HIS A 76 2.47 11.29 30.37
C HIS A 76 3.58 10.25 30.48
N ASN A 77 3.44 9.10 29.81
CA ASN A 77 4.44 8.02 29.84
C ASN A 77 5.34 8.15 28.61
N PRO A 78 6.25 9.14 28.53
CA PRO A 78 7.14 9.24 27.39
C PRO A 78 8.02 7.98 27.34
N PRO A 79 8.26 7.43 26.14
CA PRO A 79 9.16 6.30 26.01
C PRO A 79 10.57 6.69 26.47
N ALA A 80 11.34 5.73 26.99
CA ALA A 80 12.73 5.98 27.31
C ALA A 80 13.52 6.29 26.02
N ILE A 81 14.61 7.06 26.12
CA ILE A 81 15.52 7.25 24.97
C ILE A 81 16.01 5.88 24.47
N PHE A 82 16.41 5.03 25.42
CA PHE A 82 16.80 3.65 25.21
C PHE A 82 16.13 2.79 26.27
N ALA A 83 15.31 1.82 25.85
CA ALA A 83 14.58 0.92 26.74
C ALA A 83 15.27 -0.44 26.81
N SER A 84 15.43 -0.97 28.02
CA SER A 84 16.02 -2.29 28.30
C SER A 84 15.05 -3.27 28.96
N ASP A 85 13.83 -2.82 29.26
CA ASP A 85 12.80 -3.56 30.00
C ASP A 85 11.72 -4.16 29.09
N GLY A 86 11.98 -4.21 27.77
CA GLY A 86 11.05 -4.71 26.77
C GLY A 86 9.90 -3.75 26.43
N LYS A 87 9.91 -2.53 26.96
CA LYS A 87 8.99 -1.47 26.54
C LYS A 87 9.52 -0.74 25.30
N PRO A 88 8.64 -0.07 24.54
CA PRO A 88 9.06 0.76 23.42
C PRO A 88 9.99 1.89 23.86
N GLY A 89 11.09 2.07 23.12
CA GLY A 89 12.05 3.16 23.32
C GLY A 89 12.22 4.01 22.06
N PHE A 90 12.62 5.26 22.21
CA PHE A 90 12.84 6.18 21.09
C PHE A 90 13.90 5.65 20.11
N LEU A 91 15.03 5.16 20.61
CA LEU A 91 16.07 4.56 19.77
C LEU A 91 15.79 3.08 19.44
N ASN A 92 14.94 2.41 20.23
CA ASN A 92 14.53 1.03 20.01
C ASN A 92 13.50 0.89 18.88
N PHE A 93 12.83 1.98 18.48
CA PHE A 93 11.68 1.96 17.57
C PHE A 93 11.92 1.16 16.28
N VAL A 94 13.15 1.17 15.72
CA VAL A 94 13.47 0.38 14.53
C VAL A 94 13.35 -1.10 14.83
N TYR A 95 14.01 -1.58 15.89
CA TYR A 95 14.00 -2.98 16.28
C TYR A 95 12.61 -3.43 16.72
N ASP A 96 11.97 -2.65 17.61
CA ASP A 96 10.63 -2.93 18.10
C ASP A 96 9.63 -2.96 16.94
N GLY A 97 9.78 -2.04 15.99
CA GLY A 97 8.96 -1.95 14.79
C GLY A 97 9.12 -3.17 13.88
N ILE A 98 10.34 -3.47 13.42
CA ILE A 98 10.58 -4.59 12.47
C ILE A 98 10.27 -5.97 13.08
N THR A 99 10.31 -6.10 14.40
CA THR A 99 9.98 -7.34 15.12
C THR A 99 8.53 -7.42 15.59
N SER A 100 7.72 -6.38 15.33
CA SER A 100 6.32 -6.34 15.74
C SER A 100 5.38 -7.11 14.82
N GLY A 101 4.25 -7.55 15.38
CA GLY A 101 3.23 -8.31 14.66
C GLY A 101 3.53 -9.80 14.64
N ASP A 102 2.88 -10.50 13.72
CA ASP A 102 2.96 -11.95 13.60
C ASP A 102 2.88 -12.37 12.12
N ARG A 103 2.69 -13.67 11.89
CA ARG A 103 2.58 -14.20 10.51
C ARG A 103 1.37 -13.66 9.75
N ASN A 104 0.29 -13.25 10.44
CA ASN A 104 -1.00 -12.90 9.85
C ASN A 104 -1.16 -11.38 9.67
N GLY A 105 -0.32 -10.56 10.30
CA GLY A 105 -0.36 -9.10 10.16
C GLY A 105 0.70 -8.36 10.99
N GLY A 106 0.67 -7.03 10.92
CA GLY A 106 1.70 -6.18 11.52
C GLY A 106 2.98 -6.10 10.68
N ALA A 107 4.08 -5.61 11.27
CA ALA A 107 5.32 -5.39 10.52
C ALA A 107 5.90 -6.68 9.94
N VAL A 108 6.09 -7.72 10.76
CA VAL A 108 6.73 -8.98 10.34
C VAL A 108 5.97 -9.62 9.18
N GLY A 109 4.64 -9.74 9.28
CA GLY A 109 3.81 -10.32 8.23
C GLY A 109 3.87 -9.53 6.91
N VAL A 110 3.76 -8.20 6.96
CA VAL A 110 3.80 -7.35 5.76
C VAL A 110 5.20 -7.32 5.15
N MET A 111 6.24 -7.23 5.97
CA MET A 111 7.64 -7.29 5.51
C MET A 111 7.93 -8.62 4.83
N ALA A 112 7.51 -9.74 5.43
CA ALA A 112 7.68 -11.06 4.83
C ALA A 112 6.96 -11.15 3.48
N PHE A 113 5.73 -10.64 3.39
CA PHE A 113 4.98 -10.57 2.14
C PHE A 113 5.70 -9.79 1.05
N ILE A 114 6.17 -8.57 1.37
CA ILE A 114 6.92 -7.73 0.43
C ILE A 114 8.17 -8.47 -0.07
N LEU A 115 8.97 -9.03 0.83
CA LEU A 115 10.21 -9.72 0.48
C LEU A 115 9.97 -11.00 -0.34
N ILE A 116 8.96 -11.80 0.00
CA ILE A 116 8.62 -13.03 -0.72
C ILE A 116 8.13 -12.71 -2.14
N ILE A 117 7.27 -11.70 -2.28
CA ILE A 117 6.79 -11.23 -3.58
C ILE A 117 7.96 -10.71 -4.41
N GLY A 118 8.80 -9.86 -3.84
CA GLY A 118 10.00 -9.35 -4.50
C GLY A 118 10.88 -10.48 -5.02
N GLY A 119 11.14 -11.50 -4.19
CA GLY A 119 11.92 -12.65 -4.60
C GLY A 119 11.25 -13.50 -5.68
N ALA A 120 9.94 -13.75 -5.59
CA ALA A 120 9.20 -14.44 -6.62
C ALA A 120 9.29 -13.70 -7.97
N PHE A 121 9.11 -12.37 -7.94
CA PHE A 121 9.27 -11.53 -9.12
C PHE A 121 10.69 -11.51 -9.66
N GLY A 122 11.71 -11.53 -8.80
CA GLY A 122 13.10 -11.68 -9.23
C GLY A 122 13.32 -12.92 -10.11
N ILE A 123 12.72 -14.06 -9.74
CA ILE A 123 12.76 -15.29 -10.57
C ILE A 123 12.00 -15.09 -11.88
N ILE A 124 10.78 -14.55 -11.79
CA ILE A 124 9.90 -14.36 -12.95
C ILE A 124 10.54 -13.43 -13.98
N MET A 125 11.09 -12.29 -13.56
CA MET A 125 11.78 -11.33 -14.42
C MET A 125 13.06 -11.93 -15.01
N ARG A 126 13.82 -12.73 -14.23
CA ARG A 126 15.01 -13.42 -14.78
C ARG A 126 14.68 -14.32 -15.98
N SER A 127 13.46 -14.84 -16.08
CA SER A 127 13.02 -15.65 -17.22
C SER A 127 13.00 -14.88 -18.54
N GLY A 128 12.86 -13.55 -18.51
CA GLY A 128 12.75 -12.68 -19.68
C GLY A 128 11.48 -12.88 -20.51
N VAL A 129 10.60 -13.81 -20.14
CA VAL A 129 9.41 -14.17 -20.91
C VAL A 129 8.36 -13.07 -20.86
N ILE A 130 8.24 -12.39 -19.72
CA ILE A 130 7.32 -11.25 -19.56
C ILE A 130 7.73 -10.14 -20.51
N GLU A 131 9.00 -9.77 -20.50
CA GLU A 131 9.56 -8.68 -21.30
C GLU A 131 9.48 -9.01 -22.80
N ALA A 132 9.83 -10.23 -23.20
CA ALA A 132 9.70 -10.67 -24.58
C ALA A 132 8.22 -10.70 -25.03
N GLY A 133 7.30 -11.16 -24.16
CA GLY A 133 5.86 -11.14 -24.42
C GLY A 133 5.31 -9.73 -24.56
N MET A 134 5.75 -8.82 -23.70
CA MET A 134 5.43 -7.40 -23.76
C MET A 134 5.93 -6.76 -25.05
N MET A 135 7.19 -6.99 -25.44
CA MET A 135 7.73 -6.46 -26.70
C MET A 135 6.92 -6.93 -27.92
N LYS A 136 6.45 -8.19 -27.90
CA LYS A 136 5.57 -8.74 -28.94
C LYS A 136 4.19 -8.07 -28.94
N LEU A 137 3.61 -7.79 -27.78
CA LEU A 137 2.36 -7.05 -27.65
C LEU A 137 2.50 -5.60 -28.12
N ILE A 138 3.58 -4.92 -27.73
CA ILE A 138 3.88 -3.54 -28.14
C ILE A 138 4.04 -3.46 -29.67
N ALA A 139 4.79 -4.40 -30.27
CA ALA A 139 4.94 -4.47 -31.72
C ALA A 139 3.59 -4.66 -32.44
N LYS A 140 2.67 -5.45 -31.87
CA LYS A 140 1.32 -5.67 -32.39
C LYS A 140 0.37 -4.49 -32.16
N MET A 141 0.59 -3.70 -31.12
CA MET A 141 -0.28 -2.60 -30.67
C MET A 141 0.25 -1.19 -31.03
N SER A 142 1.20 -1.06 -31.96
CA SER A 142 1.97 0.16 -32.22
C SER A 142 1.14 1.44 -32.40
N THR A 143 -0.09 1.36 -32.94
CA THR A 143 -1.00 2.50 -33.12
C THR A 143 -2.00 2.72 -31.97
N ARG A 144 -2.22 1.73 -31.09
CA ARG A 144 -3.19 1.80 -29.97
C ARG A 144 -2.56 1.73 -28.58
N LYS A 145 -1.22 1.74 -28.50
CA LYS A 145 -0.47 1.60 -27.23
C LYS A 145 -0.86 2.59 -26.14
N ILE A 146 -1.41 3.75 -26.50
CA ILE A 146 -1.85 4.77 -25.53
C ILE A 146 -3.14 4.41 -24.81
N LEU A 147 -3.99 3.53 -25.38
CA LEU A 147 -5.23 3.07 -24.76
C LEU A 147 -4.98 2.13 -23.57
N ILE A 148 -3.78 1.56 -23.46
CA ILE A 148 -3.40 0.74 -22.31
C ILE A 148 -3.49 1.56 -21.01
N LEU A 149 -3.12 2.83 -21.03
CA LEU A 149 -3.11 3.69 -19.84
C LEU A 149 -4.51 3.86 -19.22
N PRO A 150 -5.54 4.35 -19.94
CA PRO A 150 -6.88 4.50 -19.37
C PRO A 150 -7.52 3.15 -19.03
N VAL A 151 -7.27 2.09 -19.81
CA VAL A 151 -7.82 0.75 -19.52
C VAL A 151 -7.24 0.19 -18.22
N MET A 152 -5.92 0.29 -18.03
CA MET A 152 -5.28 -0.14 -16.79
C MET A 152 -5.77 0.70 -15.60
N ALA A 153 -5.77 2.03 -15.74
CA ALA A 153 -6.25 2.91 -14.67
C ALA A 153 -7.69 2.61 -14.27
N LEU A 154 -8.57 2.31 -15.23
CA LEU A 154 -9.95 1.90 -14.95
C LEU A 154 -10.01 0.57 -14.20
N ILE A 155 -9.30 -0.46 -14.67
CA ILE A 155 -9.30 -1.79 -14.05
C ILE A 155 -8.78 -1.72 -12.60
N PHE A 156 -7.65 -1.04 -12.37
CA PHE A 156 -7.07 -0.89 -11.03
C PHE A 156 -7.96 -0.03 -10.12
N SER A 157 -8.58 1.03 -10.65
CA SER A 157 -9.55 1.83 -9.88
C SER A 157 -10.80 1.01 -9.48
N ILE A 158 -11.34 0.17 -10.37
CA ILE A 158 -12.40 -0.78 -10.00
C ILE A 158 -11.90 -1.72 -8.91
N GLY A 159 -10.67 -2.22 -9.05
CA GLY A 159 -10.02 -3.09 -8.07
C GLY A 159 -9.97 -2.48 -6.67
N GLY A 160 -9.57 -1.21 -6.57
CA GLY A 160 -9.56 -0.46 -5.31
C GLY A 160 -10.96 -0.18 -4.77
N ALA A 161 -11.90 0.21 -5.63
CA ALA A 161 -13.25 0.60 -5.22
C ALA A 161 -14.10 -0.58 -4.74
N VAL A 162 -13.96 -1.75 -5.37
CA VAL A 162 -14.78 -2.93 -5.07
C VAL A 162 -14.11 -3.85 -4.06
N PHE A 163 -12.82 -4.17 -4.27
CA PHE A 163 -12.13 -5.18 -3.47
C PHE A 163 -11.21 -4.59 -2.41
N GLY A 164 -10.79 -3.32 -2.58
CA GLY A 164 -9.78 -2.73 -1.73
C GLY A 164 -8.37 -3.26 -1.97
N MET A 165 -8.07 -3.59 -3.22
CA MET A 165 -6.83 -4.25 -3.67
C MET A 165 -5.56 -3.37 -3.57
N GLY A 166 -5.28 -2.81 -2.41
CA GLY A 166 -4.20 -1.83 -2.18
C GLY A 166 -2.81 -2.47 -2.27
N GLU A 167 -2.61 -3.56 -1.56
CA GLU A 167 -1.32 -4.23 -1.39
C GLU A 167 -0.90 -4.98 -2.66
N GLU A 168 -1.84 -5.63 -3.35
CA GLU A 168 -1.54 -6.38 -4.57
C GLU A 168 -1.18 -5.45 -5.73
N ALA A 169 -1.67 -4.20 -5.72
CA ALA A 169 -1.30 -3.19 -6.72
C ALA A 169 0.20 -2.90 -6.72
N ILE A 170 0.91 -3.09 -5.60
CA ILE A 170 2.38 -2.96 -5.53
C ILE A 170 3.04 -4.03 -6.41
N ALA A 171 2.60 -5.28 -6.30
CA ALA A 171 3.12 -6.37 -7.13
C ALA A 171 2.88 -6.11 -8.62
N PHE A 172 1.70 -5.61 -8.99
CA PHE A 172 1.40 -5.25 -10.37
C PHE A 172 2.21 -4.04 -10.87
N ALA A 173 2.47 -3.05 -10.01
CA ALA A 173 3.31 -1.91 -10.36
C ALA A 173 4.73 -2.35 -10.74
N LEU A 174 5.28 -3.36 -10.05
CA LEU A 174 6.61 -3.92 -10.37
C LEU A 174 6.66 -4.57 -11.76
N ILE A 175 5.56 -5.16 -12.22
CA ILE A 175 5.47 -5.74 -13.58
C ILE A 175 5.28 -4.62 -14.61
N LEU A 176 4.39 -3.67 -14.32
CA LEU A 176 3.97 -2.67 -15.31
C LEU A 176 4.96 -1.51 -15.45
N ALA A 177 5.78 -1.22 -14.45
CA ALA A 177 6.85 -0.22 -14.52
C ALA A 177 7.85 -0.48 -15.68
N PRO A 178 8.53 -1.64 -15.76
CA PRO A 178 9.42 -1.93 -16.90
C PRO A 178 8.67 -1.94 -18.23
N MET A 179 7.38 -2.30 -18.24
CA MET A 179 6.54 -2.23 -19.44
C MET A 179 6.34 -0.80 -19.94
N MET A 180 6.05 0.13 -19.03
CA MET A 180 5.89 1.53 -19.40
C MET A 180 7.19 2.14 -19.92
N VAL A 181 8.32 1.79 -19.31
CA VAL A 181 9.66 2.18 -19.79
C VAL A 181 9.91 1.63 -21.20
N ALA A 182 9.60 0.35 -21.44
CA ALA A 182 9.75 -0.29 -22.76
C ALA A 182 8.86 0.36 -23.85
N MET A 183 7.69 0.88 -23.48
CA MET A 183 6.76 1.58 -24.39
C MET A 183 7.20 3.01 -24.75
N GLY A 184 8.26 3.50 -24.12
CA GLY A 184 8.77 4.86 -24.26
C GLY A 184 8.15 5.88 -23.31
N TYR A 185 7.52 5.43 -22.22
CA TYR A 185 7.11 6.26 -21.09
C TYR A 185 8.17 6.15 -19.98
N ASP A 186 7.76 6.29 -18.72
CA ASP A 186 8.60 6.11 -17.53
C ASP A 186 7.98 5.12 -16.53
N ALA A 187 8.77 4.68 -15.54
CA ALA A 187 8.28 3.77 -14.50
C ALA A 187 7.12 4.38 -13.68
N LEU A 188 7.15 5.70 -13.47
CA LEU A 188 6.09 6.43 -12.76
C LEU A 188 4.74 6.35 -13.47
N THR A 189 4.70 6.31 -14.80
CA THR A 189 3.46 6.04 -15.55
C THR A 189 2.88 4.68 -15.15
N GLY A 190 3.73 3.68 -14.92
CA GLY A 190 3.32 2.36 -14.45
C GLY A 190 2.69 2.42 -13.06
N VAL A 191 3.35 3.09 -12.12
CA VAL A 191 2.84 3.31 -10.75
C VAL A 191 1.52 4.10 -10.76
N LEU A 192 1.39 5.08 -11.66
CA LEU A 192 0.22 5.94 -11.77
C LEU A 192 -1.03 5.16 -12.21
N VAL A 193 -0.92 4.34 -13.26
CA VAL A 193 -2.07 3.56 -13.77
C VAL A 193 -2.36 2.29 -12.96
N THR A 194 -1.52 1.96 -11.98
CA THR A 194 -1.67 0.81 -11.10
C THR A 194 -1.98 1.28 -9.69
N TYR A 195 -0.96 1.58 -8.90
CA TYR A 195 -1.05 1.91 -7.50
C TYR A 195 -1.91 3.15 -7.25
N LEU A 196 -1.63 4.29 -7.91
CA LEU A 196 -2.43 5.50 -7.69
C LEU A 196 -3.88 5.31 -8.16
N ALA A 197 -4.11 4.66 -9.29
CA ALA A 197 -5.45 4.34 -9.77
C ALA A 197 -6.24 3.49 -8.77
N THR A 198 -5.62 2.46 -8.19
CA THR A 198 -6.20 1.67 -7.10
C THR A 198 -6.53 2.55 -5.89
N GLN A 199 -5.63 3.43 -5.46
CA GLN A 199 -5.88 4.30 -4.29
C GLN A 199 -7.02 5.29 -4.55
N VAL A 200 -7.13 5.84 -5.76
CA VAL A 200 -8.29 6.67 -6.18
C VAL A 200 -9.58 5.87 -6.07
N GLY A 201 -9.58 4.63 -6.57
CA GLY A 201 -10.70 3.70 -6.44
C GLY A 201 -11.09 3.45 -5.00
N PHE A 202 -10.12 3.12 -4.14
CA PHE A 202 -10.33 2.88 -2.72
C PHE A 202 -10.91 4.10 -1.99
N ALA A 203 -10.32 5.28 -2.21
CA ALA A 203 -10.74 6.52 -1.58
C ALA A 203 -12.17 6.95 -1.95
N THR A 204 -12.66 6.52 -3.12
CA THR A 204 -14.00 6.84 -3.64
C THR A 204 -14.93 5.64 -3.68
N SER A 205 -14.61 4.57 -2.93
CA SER A 205 -15.35 3.32 -2.93
C SER A 205 -16.82 3.49 -2.54
N TRP A 206 -17.72 2.77 -3.23
CA TRP A 206 -19.14 2.69 -2.87
C TRP A 206 -19.55 1.37 -2.22
N MET A 207 -18.71 0.34 -2.28
CA MET A 207 -19.09 -1.05 -1.95
C MET A 207 -18.00 -1.86 -1.23
N ASN A 208 -16.81 -1.33 -1.00
CA ASN A 208 -15.72 -2.10 -0.40
C ASN A 208 -16.18 -2.74 0.93
N PRO A 209 -16.22 -4.09 1.00
CA PRO A 209 -16.78 -4.80 2.15
C PRO A 209 -15.86 -4.74 3.38
N PHE A 210 -14.59 -4.37 3.19
CA PHE A 210 -13.56 -4.31 4.22
C PHE A 210 -13.42 -2.92 4.84
N SER A 211 -13.92 -1.87 4.19
CA SER A 211 -13.87 -0.49 4.71
C SER A 211 -15.27 0.12 4.80
N VAL A 212 -15.84 0.53 3.67
CA VAL A 212 -17.10 1.30 3.61
C VAL A 212 -18.26 0.55 4.27
N ALA A 213 -18.43 -0.74 3.97
CA ALA A 213 -19.53 -1.52 4.56
C ALA A 213 -19.39 -1.68 6.08
N ILE A 214 -18.16 -1.83 6.58
CA ILE A 214 -17.89 -1.90 8.02
C ILE A 214 -18.18 -0.56 8.68
N ALA A 215 -17.70 0.54 8.09
CA ALA A 215 -17.98 1.88 8.61
C ALA A 215 -19.48 2.17 8.66
N GLN A 216 -20.24 1.79 7.63
CA GLN A 216 -21.70 1.91 7.60
C GLN A 216 -22.38 1.07 8.68
N GLY A 217 -21.94 -0.18 8.87
CA GLY A 217 -22.44 -1.05 9.94
C GLY A 217 -22.19 -0.48 11.34
N ILE A 218 -21.02 0.11 11.57
CA ILE A 218 -20.68 0.75 12.86
C ILE A 218 -21.50 2.03 13.08
N ALA A 219 -21.67 2.84 12.03
CA ALA A 219 -22.50 4.05 12.06
C ALA A 219 -24.01 3.75 12.08
N ASN A 220 -24.40 2.47 12.04
CA ASN A 220 -25.79 2.02 12.02
C ASN A 220 -26.63 2.61 10.86
N VAL A 221 -25.98 2.83 9.70
CA VAL A 221 -26.66 3.25 8.46
C VAL A 221 -26.78 2.07 7.50
N PRO A 222 -27.78 2.05 6.60
CA PRO A 222 -27.92 0.95 5.64
C PRO A 222 -26.65 0.76 4.81
N VAL A 223 -26.22 -0.50 4.66
CA VAL A 223 -25.09 -0.85 3.77
C VAL A 223 -25.42 -0.42 2.34
N LEU A 224 -24.46 0.13 1.61
CA LEU A 224 -24.64 0.75 0.29
C LEU A 224 -25.50 2.02 0.25
N SER A 225 -25.90 2.58 1.40
CA SER A 225 -26.46 3.94 1.44
C SER A 225 -25.49 4.95 0.81
N GLY A 226 -26.04 5.86 -0.01
CA GLY A 226 -25.25 6.86 -0.75
C GLY A 226 -24.39 6.30 -1.88
N SER A 227 -24.60 5.04 -2.31
CA SER A 227 -23.80 4.38 -3.36
C SER A 227 -23.80 5.16 -4.68
N LEU A 228 -24.94 5.70 -5.12
CA LEU A 228 -25.01 6.47 -6.37
C LEU A 228 -24.10 7.72 -6.35
N PHE A 229 -24.09 8.45 -5.24
CA PHE A 229 -23.21 9.61 -5.05
C PHE A 229 -21.73 9.18 -5.09
N ARG A 230 -21.38 8.10 -4.40
CA ARG A 230 -20.01 7.56 -4.39
C ARG A 230 -19.57 7.03 -5.75
N ILE A 231 -20.46 6.38 -6.50
CA ILE A 231 -20.19 5.94 -7.88
C ILE A 231 -19.93 7.15 -8.78
N ALA A 232 -20.70 8.24 -8.64
CA ALA A 232 -20.47 9.46 -9.40
C ALA A 232 -19.10 10.09 -9.06
N MET A 233 -18.74 10.16 -7.77
CA MET A 233 -17.40 10.60 -7.35
C MET A 233 -16.30 9.70 -7.92
N TRP A 234 -16.44 8.39 -7.78
CA TRP A 234 -15.50 7.42 -8.32
C TRP A 234 -15.31 7.59 -9.82
N ALA A 235 -16.40 7.73 -10.58
CA ALA A 235 -16.34 7.94 -12.02
C ALA A 235 -15.58 9.23 -12.37
N PHE A 236 -15.85 10.32 -11.64
CA PHE A 236 -15.16 11.60 -11.83
C PHE A 236 -13.66 11.52 -11.54
N PHE A 237 -13.27 10.98 -10.38
CA PHE A 237 -11.85 10.86 -10.02
C PHE A 237 -11.11 9.84 -10.88
N THR A 238 -11.77 8.73 -11.26
CA THR A 238 -11.22 7.75 -12.20
C THR A 238 -11.02 8.38 -13.59
N ALA A 239 -11.98 9.16 -14.09
CA ALA A 239 -11.81 9.91 -15.33
C ALA A 239 -10.64 10.89 -15.26
N SER A 240 -10.50 11.58 -14.12
CA SER A 240 -9.40 12.52 -13.89
C SER A 240 -8.02 11.84 -13.94
N ILE A 241 -7.84 10.70 -13.25
CA ILE A 241 -6.57 9.96 -13.31
C ILE A 241 -6.32 9.33 -14.68
N MET A 242 -7.36 8.87 -15.39
CA MET A 242 -7.23 8.38 -16.77
C MET A 242 -6.72 9.49 -17.70
N ILE A 243 -7.33 10.67 -17.66
CA ILE A 243 -6.91 11.82 -18.49
C ILE A 243 -5.49 12.25 -18.13
N TYR A 244 -5.21 12.40 -16.82
CA TYR A 244 -3.89 12.80 -16.35
C TYR A 244 -2.80 11.80 -16.75
N SER A 245 -3.07 10.49 -16.66
CA SER A 245 -2.12 9.44 -17.06
C SER A 245 -1.69 9.57 -18.52
N VAL A 246 -2.65 9.86 -19.41
CA VAL A 246 -2.42 10.00 -20.85
C VAL A 246 -1.64 11.28 -21.14
N VAL A 247 -2.01 12.40 -20.52
CA VAL A 247 -1.32 13.69 -20.69
C VAL A 247 0.11 13.60 -20.19
N TYR A 248 0.31 13.04 -18.99
CA TYR A 248 1.61 12.82 -18.38
C TYR A 248 2.49 11.94 -19.27
N ALA A 249 2.02 10.74 -19.64
CA ALA A 249 2.77 9.80 -20.45
C ALA A 249 3.15 10.36 -21.83
N LYS A 250 2.25 11.13 -22.49
CA LYS A 250 2.59 11.86 -23.73
C LYS A 250 3.69 12.89 -23.52
N SER A 251 3.64 13.64 -22.42
CA SER A 251 4.67 14.62 -22.08
C SER A 251 6.04 13.96 -21.90
N ILE A 252 6.09 12.80 -21.24
CA ILE A 252 7.33 12.01 -21.07
C ILE A 252 7.81 11.43 -22.40
N GLN A 253 6.91 10.89 -23.21
CA GLN A 253 7.27 10.35 -24.53
C GLN A 253 7.86 11.42 -25.46
N ASN A 254 7.34 12.65 -25.41
CA ASN A 254 7.86 13.77 -26.19
C ASN A 254 9.18 14.32 -25.63
N ASN A 255 9.38 14.28 -24.31
CA ASN A 255 10.62 14.71 -23.66
C ASN A 255 10.92 13.86 -22.43
N PRO A 256 11.73 12.78 -22.58
CA PRO A 256 12.03 11.86 -21.49
C PRO A 256 12.69 12.51 -20.26
N ARG A 257 13.39 13.64 -20.43
CA ARG A 257 14.05 14.37 -19.34
C ARG A 257 13.07 15.06 -18.38
N LYS A 258 11.79 15.15 -18.73
CA LYS A 258 10.75 15.63 -17.81
C LYS A 258 10.40 14.61 -16.73
N SER A 259 10.76 13.34 -16.90
CA SER A 259 10.46 12.31 -15.92
C SER A 259 11.32 12.49 -14.68
N LEU A 260 10.68 12.42 -13.50
CA LEU A 260 11.40 12.40 -12.22
C LEU A 260 12.16 11.09 -12.01
N SER A 261 11.74 10.01 -12.69
CA SER A 261 12.40 8.71 -12.65
C SER A 261 13.37 8.52 -13.81
N HIS A 262 13.72 9.56 -14.58
CA HIS A 262 14.56 9.43 -15.78
C HIS A 262 15.88 8.70 -15.52
N GLU A 263 16.56 9.01 -14.41
CA GLU A 263 17.82 8.38 -14.04
C GLU A 263 17.61 6.97 -13.46
N SER A 264 16.61 6.79 -12.58
CA SER A 264 16.31 5.48 -11.99
C SER A 264 15.77 4.47 -13.01
N ASP A 265 15.08 4.94 -14.05
CA ASP A 265 14.56 4.11 -15.14
C ASP A 265 15.68 3.45 -15.96
N ASN A 266 16.92 3.93 -15.86
CA ASN A 266 18.07 3.28 -16.50
C ASN A 266 18.23 1.83 -16.04
N TYR A 267 17.88 1.52 -14.79
CA TYR A 267 17.82 0.14 -14.29
C TYR A 267 17.00 -0.77 -15.21
N PHE A 268 15.79 -0.34 -15.57
CA PHE A 268 14.92 -1.09 -16.48
C PHE A 268 15.42 -1.06 -17.92
N ARG A 269 15.98 0.06 -18.39
CA ARG A 269 16.52 0.18 -19.76
C ARG A 269 17.71 -0.74 -19.99
N GLU A 270 18.61 -0.83 -19.02
CA GLU A 270 19.78 -1.72 -19.06
C GLU A 270 19.33 -3.18 -19.05
N GLN A 271 18.40 -3.56 -18.17
CA GLN A 271 17.81 -4.90 -18.17
C GLN A 271 17.16 -5.26 -19.50
N LEU A 272 16.37 -4.33 -20.08
CA LEU A 272 15.75 -4.53 -21.39
C LEU A 272 16.78 -4.62 -22.53
N ALA A 273 17.93 -3.95 -22.43
CA ALA A 273 19.00 -4.02 -23.42
C ALA A 273 19.76 -5.37 -23.39
N GLU A 274 19.85 -6.01 -22.23
CA GLU A 274 20.42 -7.35 -22.08
C GLU A 274 19.48 -8.46 -22.60
N ILE A 275 18.19 -8.16 -22.75
CA ILE A 275 17.21 -9.12 -23.27
C ILE A 275 17.44 -9.31 -24.77
N ASN A 276 17.89 -10.52 -25.12
CA ASN A 276 18.05 -10.91 -26.51
C ASN A 276 16.66 -11.02 -27.16
N ILE A 277 16.26 -10.01 -27.94
CA ILE A 277 14.98 -9.91 -28.65
C ILE A 277 14.76 -11.11 -29.61
N LYS A 278 15.81 -11.90 -29.89
CA LYS A 278 15.72 -13.19 -30.61
C LYS A 278 15.34 -14.38 -29.72
N GLN A 279 14.79 -14.17 -28.52
CA GLN A 279 14.25 -15.28 -27.73
C GLN A 279 13.12 -15.94 -28.54
N HIS A 280 13.38 -17.17 -29.01
CA HIS A 280 12.37 -17.93 -29.73
C HIS A 280 11.24 -18.22 -28.75
N PHE A 281 10.04 -17.73 -29.07
CA PHE A 281 8.84 -17.95 -28.26
C PHE A 281 8.43 -19.43 -28.41
N GLY A 282 9.08 -20.29 -27.64
CA GLY A 282 8.82 -21.72 -27.62
C GLY A 282 7.62 -22.07 -26.74
N PHE A 283 7.32 -23.36 -26.68
CA PHE A 283 6.27 -23.91 -25.81
C PHE A 283 6.46 -23.50 -24.33
N ALA A 284 7.70 -23.51 -23.84
CA ALA A 284 8.01 -23.15 -22.45
C ALA A 284 7.71 -21.67 -22.12
N SER A 285 7.89 -20.73 -23.06
CA SER A 285 7.49 -19.33 -22.88
C SER A 285 5.96 -19.20 -22.76
N TRP A 286 5.21 -19.92 -23.59
CA TRP A 286 3.75 -19.96 -23.48
C TRP A 286 3.28 -20.60 -22.17
N LEU A 287 3.96 -21.64 -21.70
CA LEU A 287 3.67 -22.27 -20.42
C LEU A 287 3.91 -21.29 -19.26
N ILE A 288 4.98 -20.51 -19.27
CA ILE A 288 5.25 -19.46 -18.27
C ILE A 288 4.14 -18.40 -18.27
N ILE A 289 3.72 -17.93 -19.46
CA ILE A 289 2.59 -16.99 -19.57
C ILE A 289 1.29 -17.61 -19.03
N ALA A 290 1.03 -18.89 -19.32
CA ALA A 290 -0.14 -19.58 -18.81
C ALA A 290 -0.11 -19.71 -17.28
N VAL A 291 1.05 -20.06 -16.70
CA VAL A 291 1.24 -20.10 -15.23
C VAL A 291 1.00 -18.73 -14.61
N LEU A 292 1.52 -17.66 -15.23
CA LEU A 292 1.28 -16.30 -14.76
C LEU A 292 -0.21 -15.93 -14.82
N ALA A 293 -0.88 -16.18 -15.96
CA ALA A 293 -2.29 -15.86 -16.14
C ALA A 293 -3.21 -16.65 -15.18
N LEU A 294 -2.97 -17.96 -15.04
CA LEU A 294 -3.69 -18.81 -14.08
C LEU A 294 -3.38 -18.41 -12.64
N GLY A 295 -2.14 -18.02 -12.35
CA GLY A 295 -1.72 -17.49 -11.05
C GLY A 295 -2.46 -16.21 -10.67
N ILE A 296 -2.56 -15.24 -11.59
CA ILE A 296 -3.36 -14.03 -11.37
C ILE A 296 -4.83 -14.36 -11.17
N ALA A 297 -5.42 -15.25 -11.98
CA ALA A 297 -6.79 -15.70 -11.79
C ALA A 297 -6.99 -16.38 -10.42
N TRP A 298 -6.00 -17.13 -9.96
CA TRP A 298 -6.01 -17.77 -8.64
C TRP A 298 -5.89 -16.76 -7.49
N VAL A 299 -5.07 -15.71 -7.63
CA VAL A 299 -5.02 -14.60 -6.66
C VAL A 299 -6.38 -13.92 -6.57
N VAL A 300 -6.98 -13.54 -7.72
CA VAL A 300 -8.30 -12.89 -7.76
C VAL A 300 -9.37 -13.79 -7.12
N TYR A 301 -9.40 -15.08 -7.46
CA TYR A 301 -10.32 -16.04 -6.84
C TYR A 301 -10.06 -16.18 -5.33
N GLY A 302 -8.80 -16.25 -4.90
CA GLY A 302 -8.40 -16.38 -3.51
C GLY A 302 -8.90 -15.21 -2.68
N VAL A 303 -8.69 -13.98 -3.15
CA VAL A 303 -9.15 -12.76 -2.48
C VAL A 303 -10.69 -12.72 -2.43
N ILE A 304 -11.37 -12.98 -3.54
CA ILE A 304 -12.84 -12.83 -3.62
C ILE A 304 -13.58 -13.96 -2.90
N ALA A 305 -13.27 -15.21 -3.20
CA ALA A 305 -14.06 -16.36 -2.77
C ALA A 305 -13.54 -16.99 -1.47
N LYS A 306 -12.25 -16.83 -1.17
CA LYS A 306 -11.62 -17.45 0.01
C LYS A 306 -11.17 -16.44 1.06
N ALA A 307 -11.32 -15.13 0.79
CA ALA A 307 -10.83 -14.06 1.64
C ALA A 307 -9.35 -14.24 2.00
N TYR A 308 -8.55 -14.71 1.04
CA TYR A 308 -7.10 -14.80 1.19
C TYR A 308 -6.53 -13.43 1.50
N TYR A 309 -5.54 -13.42 2.39
CA TYR A 309 -4.90 -12.20 2.83
C TYR A 309 -3.38 -12.33 2.64
N ILE A 310 -2.62 -11.52 3.37
CA ILE A 310 -1.17 -11.40 3.25
C ILE A 310 -0.44 -12.76 3.14
N PRO A 311 -0.65 -13.75 4.04
CA PRO A 311 0.13 -15.00 4.00
C PRO A 311 -0.18 -15.85 2.76
N GLU A 312 -1.46 -15.99 2.43
CA GLU A 312 -1.91 -16.81 1.30
C GLU A 312 -1.45 -16.18 -0.03
N ILE A 313 -1.60 -14.86 -0.17
CA ILE A 313 -1.20 -14.15 -1.39
C ILE A 313 0.32 -14.22 -1.59
N ALA A 314 1.12 -14.00 -0.53
CA ALA A 314 2.58 -14.20 -0.60
C ALA A 314 2.93 -15.61 -1.10
N THR A 315 2.22 -16.62 -0.58
CA THR A 315 2.43 -18.02 -0.94
C THR A 315 2.03 -18.31 -2.39
N GLN A 316 0.95 -17.70 -2.89
CA GLN A 316 0.54 -17.83 -4.29
C GLN A 316 1.60 -17.27 -5.24
N PHE A 317 2.12 -16.07 -4.97
CA PHE A 317 3.20 -15.48 -5.75
C PHE A 317 4.48 -16.30 -5.67
N PHE A 318 4.84 -16.81 -4.49
CA PHE A 318 5.97 -17.72 -4.33
C PHE A 318 5.81 -18.99 -5.15
N ALA A 319 4.64 -19.64 -5.10
CA ALA A 319 4.35 -20.84 -5.87
C ALA A 319 4.47 -20.59 -7.38
N MET A 320 3.93 -19.46 -7.87
CA MET A 320 4.07 -19.03 -9.27
C MET A 320 5.54 -18.85 -9.64
N GLY A 321 6.31 -18.09 -8.85
CA GLY A 321 7.74 -17.86 -9.09
C GLY A 321 8.55 -19.16 -9.09
N LEU A 322 8.24 -20.08 -8.17
CA LEU A 322 8.86 -21.40 -8.10
C LEU A 322 8.57 -22.23 -9.35
N ILE A 323 7.30 -22.33 -9.76
CA ILE A 323 6.89 -23.09 -10.96
C ILE A 323 7.56 -22.48 -12.21
N ILE A 324 7.54 -21.15 -12.36
CA ILE A 324 8.19 -20.45 -13.48
C ILE A 324 9.70 -20.68 -13.48
N GLY A 325 10.34 -20.65 -12.31
CA GLY A 325 11.77 -20.94 -12.17
C GLY A 325 12.12 -22.39 -12.55
N ILE A 326 11.29 -23.36 -12.18
CA ILE A 326 11.45 -24.77 -12.57
C ILE A 326 11.32 -24.92 -14.09
N ILE A 327 10.25 -24.37 -14.70
CA ILE A 327 10.05 -24.41 -16.15
C ILE A 327 11.25 -23.77 -16.87
N SER A 328 11.67 -22.59 -16.40
CA SER A 328 12.79 -21.86 -16.99
C SER A 328 14.11 -22.63 -16.87
N THR A 329 14.34 -23.32 -15.75
CA THR A 329 15.54 -24.15 -15.53
C THR A 329 15.56 -25.37 -16.44
N LEU A 330 14.43 -26.09 -16.54
CA LEU A 330 14.31 -27.29 -17.39
C LEU A 330 14.47 -26.93 -18.87
N ALA A 331 13.87 -25.83 -19.31
CA ALA A 331 13.96 -25.34 -20.68
C ALA A 331 15.23 -24.50 -20.96
N LYS A 332 16.11 -24.31 -19.97
CA LYS A 332 17.31 -23.46 -20.03
C LYS A 332 17.06 -22.06 -20.59
N ILE A 333 15.88 -21.50 -20.29
CA ILE A 333 15.47 -20.17 -20.74
C ILE A 333 16.41 -19.14 -20.12
N ASN A 334 16.99 -18.28 -20.96
CA ASN A 334 17.93 -17.23 -20.53
C ASN A 334 19.09 -17.72 -19.64
N GLY A 335 19.51 -18.98 -19.83
CA GLY A 335 20.58 -19.60 -19.06
C GLY A 335 20.21 -19.92 -17.61
N MET A 336 18.91 -19.96 -17.27
CA MET A 336 18.44 -20.30 -15.92
C MET A 336 18.96 -21.67 -15.47
N ASN A 337 19.49 -21.71 -14.25
CA ASN A 337 19.80 -22.93 -13.50
C ASN A 337 19.37 -22.73 -12.03
N LEU A 338 19.43 -23.77 -11.19
CA LEU A 338 18.97 -23.70 -9.80
C LEU A 338 19.69 -22.60 -8.98
N ASN A 339 20.99 -22.41 -9.19
CA ASN A 339 21.75 -21.35 -8.50
C ASN A 339 21.34 -19.96 -8.97
N ILE A 340 21.10 -19.79 -10.27
CA ILE A 340 20.62 -18.53 -10.84
C ILE A 340 19.20 -18.24 -10.35
N MET A 341 18.33 -19.24 -10.26
CA MET A 341 16.99 -19.10 -9.70
C MET A 341 17.06 -18.62 -8.24
N ALA A 342 17.88 -19.27 -7.39
CA ALA A 342 18.08 -18.86 -6.00
C ALA A 342 18.70 -17.45 -5.89
N LYS A 343 19.68 -17.11 -6.74
CA LYS A 343 20.26 -15.76 -6.79
C LYS A 343 19.22 -14.71 -7.19
N SER A 344 18.36 -15.03 -8.16
CA SER A 344 17.31 -14.13 -8.65
C SER A 344 16.25 -13.89 -7.58
N PHE A 345 15.88 -14.91 -6.80
CA PHE A 345 15.02 -14.73 -5.64
C PHE A 345 15.63 -13.77 -4.61
N LYS A 346 16.89 -13.97 -4.25
CA LYS A 346 17.57 -13.08 -3.29
C LYS A 346 17.68 -11.64 -3.81
N SER A 347 17.99 -11.47 -5.10
CA SER A 347 18.08 -10.14 -5.72
C SER A 347 16.73 -9.43 -5.72
N GLY A 348 15.66 -10.10 -6.14
CA GLY A 348 14.33 -9.50 -6.15
C GLY A 348 13.82 -9.16 -4.74
N ALA A 349 14.13 -9.98 -3.74
CA ALA A 349 13.83 -9.65 -2.34
C ALA A 349 14.65 -8.44 -1.85
N ALA A 350 15.93 -8.35 -2.22
CA ALA A 350 16.79 -7.22 -1.86
C ALA A 350 16.30 -5.90 -2.48
N ASP A 351 15.79 -5.93 -3.70
CA ASP A 351 15.22 -4.75 -4.38
C ASP A 351 14.01 -4.17 -3.61
N LEU A 352 13.27 -5.00 -2.85
CA LEU A 352 12.13 -4.57 -2.04
C LEU A 352 12.43 -4.38 -0.55
N LEU A 353 13.66 -4.63 -0.11
CA LEU A 353 14.07 -4.44 1.28
C LEU A 353 13.84 -3.01 1.79
N PRO A 354 14.14 -1.93 1.03
CA PRO A 354 13.88 -0.56 1.50
C PRO A 354 12.40 -0.32 1.82
N ALA A 355 11.49 -0.83 0.98
CA ALA A 355 10.04 -0.72 1.21
C ALA A 355 9.60 -1.51 2.45
N ALA A 356 10.12 -2.72 2.65
CA ALA A 356 9.85 -3.52 3.84
C ALA A 356 10.33 -2.82 5.12
N LEU A 357 11.53 -2.24 5.12
CA LEU A 357 12.07 -1.52 6.28
C LEU A 357 11.21 -0.31 6.67
N ILE A 358 10.70 0.45 5.69
CA ILE A 358 9.78 1.56 5.93
C ILE A 358 8.52 1.09 6.67
N VAL A 359 7.94 -0.04 6.26
CA VAL A 359 6.76 -0.63 6.93
C VAL A 359 7.07 -1.02 8.37
N GLY A 360 8.21 -1.67 8.62
CA GLY A 360 8.60 -2.07 9.98
C GLY A 360 8.85 -0.87 10.89
N MET A 361 9.57 0.15 10.40
CA MET A 361 9.81 1.38 11.15
C MET A 361 8.52 2.16 11.44
N ALA A 362 7.55 2.16 10.52
CA ALA A 362 6.25 2.78 10.75
C ALA A 362 5.50 2.11 11.93
N HIS A 363 5.59 0.79 12.08
CA HIS A 363 5.05 0.10 13.25
C HIS A 363 5.79 0.45 14.54
N GLY A 364 7.10 0.71 14.46
CA GLY A 364 7.88 1.22 15.57
C GLY A 364 7.35 2.55 16.14
N ILE A 365 6.94 3.46 15.24
CA ILE A 365 6.28 4.72 15.63
C ILE A 365 4.98 4.44 16.37
N ILE A 366 4.15 3.52 15.87
CA ILE A 366 2.88 3.14 16.51
C ILE A 366 3.12 2.57 17.92
N LEU A 367 4.11 1.69 18.07
CA LEU A 367 4.48 1.13 19.38
C LEU A 367 4.99 2.22 20.34
N MET A 368 5.76 3.18 19.85
CA MET A 368 6.23 4.32 20.64
C MET A 368 5.07 5.20 21.14
N MET A 369 3.93 5.20 20.42
CA MET A 369 2.69 5.86 20.84
C MET A 369 1.84 5.02 21.82
N GLY A 370 2.33 3.85 22.24
CA GLY A 370 1.62 2.90 23.11
C GLY A 370 0.81 1.83 22.36
N GLY A 371 0.86 1.82 21.03
CA GLY A 371 0.10 0.89 20.19
C GLY A 371 -1.23 1.47 19.68
N ALA A 372 -1.97 0.64 18.94
CA ALA A 372 -3.25 1.00 18.34
C ALA A 372 -4.47 0.38 19.04
N ASP A 373 -4.26 -0.31 20.17
CA ASP A 373 -5.34 -0.92 20.94
C ASP A 373 -6.11 0.15 21.73
N ALA A 374 -7.43 0.21 21.50
CA ALA A 374 -8.32 1.12 22.19
C ALA A 374 -8.38 0.88 23.71
N THR A 375 -8.17 -0.36 24.16
CA THR A 375 -8.29 -0.76 25.58
C THR A 375 -7.04 -0.46 26.40
N GLN A 376 -5.92 -0.15 25.74
CA GLN A 376 -4.67 0.21 26.39
C GLN A 376 -4.54 1.72 26.53
N PHE A 377 -3.78 2.17 27.53
CA PHE A 377 -3.43 3.57 27.67
C PHE A 377 -2.40 3.94 26.60
N THR A 378 -2.85 4.64 25.56
CA THR A 378 -2.01 5.05 24.42
C THR A 378 -2.16 6.54 24.15
N MET A 379 -1.11 7.13 23.58
CA MET A 379 -1.16 8.49 23.06
C MET A 379 -2.15 8.58 21.89
N LEU A 380 -2.23 7.53 21.07
CA LEU A 380 -3.10 7.47 19.90
C LEU A 380 -4.58 7.63 20.28
N ASN A 381 -5.01 6.99 21.36
CA ASN A 381 -6.38 7.10 21.88
C ASN A 381 -6.70 8.52 22.37
N THR A 382 -5.73 9.24 22.96
CA THR A 382 -5.90 10.65 23.36
C THR A 382 -6.00 11.57 22.15
N VAL A 383 -5.18 11.37 21.12
CA VAL A 383 -5.26 12.13 19.86
C VAL A 383 -6.63 11.92 19.22
N LEU A 384 -7.11 10.69 19.22
CA LEU A 384 -8.42 10.31 18.72
C LEU A 384 -9.57 10.99 19.49
N HIS A 385 -9.57 10.93 20.82
CA HIS A 385 -10.56 11.62 21.66
C HIS A 385 -10.56 13.14 21.46
N SER A 386 -9.36 13.74 21.49
CA SER A 386 -9.19 15.19 21.34
C SER A 386 -9.72 15.67 19.99
N SER A 387 -9.49 14.88 18.94
CA SER A 387 -9.98 15.20 17.60
C SER A 387 -11.50 15.11 17.52
N ALA A 388 -12.13 14.11 18.14
CA ALA A 388 -13.60 14.03 18.21
C ALA A 388 -14.21 15.24 18.94
N ASN A 389 -13.61 15.69 20.04
CA ASN A 389 -14.07 16.87 20.78
C ASN A 389 -13.89 18.17 19.98
N LEU A 390 -12.79 18.33 19.23
CA LEU A 390 -12.57 19.49 18.37
C LEU A 390 -13.60 19.59 17.23
N LEU A 391 -14.12 18.44 16.79
CA LEU A 391 -15.18 18.36 15.79
C LEU A 391 -16.58 18.62 16.39
N SER A 392 -16.76 18.43 17.70
CA SER A 392 -18.03 18.67 18.37
C SER A 392 -18.42 20.16 18.35
N GLY A 393 -19.63 20.46 17.86
CA GLY A 393 -20.15 21.83 17.76
C GLY A 393 -19.85 22.55 16.44
N LEU A 394 -19.12 21.92 15.51
CA LEU A 394 -19.05 22.38 14.13
C LEU A 394 -20.38 22.13 13.40
N ASN A 395 -20.66 22.92 12.36
CA ASN A 395 -21.78 22.64 11.46
C ASN A 395 -21.47 21.42 10.56
N GLU A 396 -22.49 20.81 9.97
CA GLU A 396 -22.37 19.57 9.19
C GLU A 396 -21.28 19.63 8.11
N TYR A 397 -21.16 20.76 7.38
CA TYR A 397 -20.16 20.95 6.34
C TYR A 397 -18.73 21.01 6.88
N ALA A 398 -18.54 21.78 7.96
CA ALA A 398 -17.24 21.92 8.62
C ALA A 398 -16.81 20.60 9.28
N SER A 399 -17.76 19.89 9.92
CA SER A 399 -17.56 18.54 10.46
C SER A 399 -17.09 17.58 9.38
N ALA A 400 -17.78 17.51 8.23
CA ALA A 400 -17.41 16.61 7.14
C ALA A 400 -15.99 16.86 6.60
N ILE A 401 -15.61 18.13 6.38
CA ILE A 401 -14.27 18.51 5.93
C ILE A 401 -13.21 18.14 6.98
N ALA A 402 -13.47 18.46 8.24
CA ALA A 402 -12.53 18.21 9.32
C ALA A 402 -12.38 16.71 9.63
N MET A 403 -13.45 15.91 9.49
CA MET A 403 -13.40 14.44 9.52
C MET A 403 -12.52 13.89 8.38
N PHE A 404 -12.66 14.42 7.16
CA PHE A 404 -11.82 14.02 6.03
C PHE A 404 -10.33 14.33 6.27
N LEU A 405 -10.02 15.53 6.76
CA LEU A 405 -8.65 15.94 7.08
C LEU A 405 -8.07 15.09 8.22
N PHE A 406 -8.83 14.88 9.30
CA PHE A 406 -8.41 14.02 10.40
C PHE A 406 -8.14 12.60 9.91
N GLN A 407 -9.08 11.99 9.16
CA GLN A 407 -8.92 10.62 8.66
C GLN A 407 -7.68 10.48 7.77
N SER A 408 -7.40 11.51 6.94
CA SER A 408 -6.22 11.56 6.08
C SER A 408 -4.91 11.56 6.87
N ILE A 409 -4.85 12.32 7.97
CA ILE A 409 -3.69 12.35 8.88
C ILE A 409 -3.61 11.06 9.69
N PHE A 410 -4.75 10.59 10.23
CA PHE A 410 -4.84 9.40 11.07
C PHE A 410 -4.45 8.13 10.31
N ASN A 411 -4.66 8.10 8.98
CA ASN A 411 -4.24 7.00 8.11
C ASN A 411 -2.71 6.77 8.10
N ILE A 412 -1.91 7.76 8.52
CA ILE A 412 -0.46 7.58 8.71
C ILE A 412 -0.17 6.62 9.86
N PHE A 413 -1.00 6.65 10.92
CA PHE A 413 -0.81 5.87 12.14
C PHE A 413 -1.59 4.56 12.11
N VAL A 414 -2.77 4.54 11.49
CA VAL A 414 -3.60 3.34 11.36
C VAL A 414 -3.88 3.09 9.88
N THR A 415 -3.06 2.25 9.27
CA THR A 415 -3.08 1.99 7.82
C THR A 415 -4.14 0.97 7.39
N SER A 416 -4.68 0.18 8.32
CA SER A 416 -5.78 -0.75 8.01
C SER A 416 -7.11 -0.01 8.00
N GLY A 417 -7.73 0.15 6.83
CA GLY A 417 -9.02 0.84 6.70
C GLY A 417 -10.13 0.27 7.59
N SER A 418 -10.14 -1.05 7.80
CA SER A 418 -11.12 -1.71 8.68
C SER A 418 -10.86 -1.44 10.17
N GLY A 419 -9.59 -1.43 10.59
CA GLY A 419 -9.19 -1.09 11.95
C GLY A 419 -9.44 0.38 12.25
N GLN A 420 -9.13 1.25 11.29
CA GLN A 420 -9.40 2.68 11.36
C GLN A 420 -10.90 2.94 11.53
N ALA A 421 -11.76 2.29 10.74
CA ALA A 421 -13.21 2.42 10.88
C ALA A 421 -13.72 2.02 12.28
N ALA A 422 -13.16 0.96 12.87
CA ALA A 422 -13.50 0.52 14.23
C ALA A 422 -13.10 1.52 15.32
N LEU A 423 -12.02 2.28 15.08
CA LEU A 423 -11.47 3.30 15.97
C LEU A 423 -12.06 4.69 15.76
N THR A 424 -12.56 5.05 14.57
CA THR A 424 -12.98 6.43 14.31
C THR A 424 -14.50 6.56 14.21
N MET A 425 -15.19 5.60 13.59
CA MET A 425 -16.63 5.73 13.33
C MET A 425 -17.50 5.88 14.57
N PRO A 426 -17.27 5.20 15.71
CA PRO A 426 -18.09 5.41 16.90
C PRO A 426 -17.99 6.82 17.49
N LEU A 427 -16.88 7.53 17.23
CA LEU A 427 -16.67 8.92 17.65
C LEU A 427 -17.20 9.91 16.62
N MET A 428 -17.10 9.53 15.35
CA MET A 428 -17.37 10.39 14.20
C MET A 428 -18.84 10.38 13.77
N ALA A 429 -19.48 9.22 13.77
CA ALA A 429 -20.87 9.09 13.32
C ALA A 429 -21.87 9.97 14.12
N PRO A 430 -21.71 10.18 15.44
CA PRO A 430 -22.59 11.07 16.20
C PRO A 430 -22.41 12.58 15.89
N LEU A 431 -21.36 12.97 15.15
CA LEU A 431 -21.01 14.36 14.86
C LEU A 431 -21.58 14.87 13.53
N SER A 432 -22.23 13.99 12.76
CA SER A 432 -22.72 14.24 11.41
C SER A 432 -24.21 14.02 11.28
#